data_AF-A0A6L7S1N3-F1
#
_entry.id   AF-A0A6L7S1N3-F1
#
_cell.length_a   1.000
_cell.length_b   1.000
_cell.length_c   1.000
_cell.angle_alpha   90.00
_cell.angle_beta   90.00
_cell.angle_gamma   90.00
#
_symmetry.space_group_name_H-M   'P 1'
#
loop_
_entity.id
_entity.type
_entity.pdbx_description
1 polymer ?
#
loop_
_entity_poly.entity_id
_entity_poly.type
_entity_poly.pdbx_seq_one_letter_code
_entity_poly.pdbx_strand_id
1 'polypeptide(L)'
;MNHEDRMDRMRIAWLKIVLDRMASCTRQDCLMRTKARGLLDLKRSRGLVSEHHAQRWEKLLEMDADDLRRDLLAPGVQGRELRHAHLFAGVFPPREQNRILRDIRKEIGGGTSGQG
;
A
#
# COMPACT_ATOMS: atom_id res chain seq x y z
N MET A 1 -5.50 18.18 -11.83
CA MET A 1 -5.05 17.25 -10.76
C MET A 1 -3.54 17.41 -10.64
N ASN A 2 -3.03 17.78 -9.46
CA ASN A 2 -1.58 17.90 -9.26
C ASN A 2 -0.92 16.51 -9.22
N HIS A 3 0.41 16.46 -9.31
CA HIS A 3 1.17 15.21 -9.36
C HIS A 3 0.99 14.38 -8.07
N GLU A 4 0.96 15.04 -6.91
CA GLU A 4 0.85 14.37 -5.61
C GLU A 4 -0.50 13.67 -5.41
N ASP A 5 -1.60 14.32 -5.79
CA ASP A 5 -2.95 13.74 -5.71
C ASP A 5 -3.09 12.54 -6.64
N ARG A 6 -2.46 12.59 -7.83
CA ARG A 6 -2.40 11.43 -8.74
C ARG A 6 -1.66 10.26 -8.08
N MET A 7 -0.50 10.52 -7.48
CA MET A 7 0.30 9.50 -6.82
C MET A 7 -0.39 8.94 -5.57
N ASP A 8 -1.11 9.77 -4.81
CA ASP A 8 -1.91 9.34 -3.67
C ASP A 8 -3.05 8.41 -4.09
N ARG A 9 -3.79 8.76 -5.17
CA ARG A 9 -4.80 7.88 -5.77
C ARG A 9 -4.22 6.54 -6.22
N MET A 10 -3.03 6.55 -6.82
CA MET A 10 -2.33 5.32 -7.22
C MET A 10 -2.00 4.43 -6.02
N ARG A 11 -1.54 5.02 -4.90
CA ARG A 11 -1.24 4.29 -3.67
C ARG A 11 -2.51 3.73 -3.02
N ILE A 12 -3.60 4.50 -3.01
CA ILE A 12 -4.92 4.02 -2.55
C ILE A 12 -5.34 2.80 -3.38
N ALA A 13 -5.30 2.87 -4.70
CA ALA A 13 -5.69 1.77 -5.58
C ALA A 13 -4.81 0.52 -5.36
N TRP A 14 -3.49 0.71 -5.23
CA TRP A 14 -2.56 -0.38 -4.91
C TRP A 14 -2.89 -1.04 -3.57
N LEU A 15 -3.09 -0.24 -2.52
CA LEU A 15 -3.37 -0.75 -1.18
C LEU A 15 -4.72 -1.45 -1.10
N LYS A 16 -5.75 -1.00 -1.83
CA LYS A 16 -7.01 -1.73 -1.96
C LYS A 16 -6.79 -3.16 -2.47
N ILE A 17 -6.02 -3.32 -3.55
CA ILE A 17 -5.73 -4.63 -4.14
C ILE A 17 -4.93 -5.52 -3.17
N VAL A 18 -3.97 -4.94 -2.44
CA VAL A 18 -3.24 -5.66 -1.39
C VAL A 18 -4.20 -6.14 -0.31
N LEU A 19 -5.03 -5.24 0.23
CA LEU A 19 -5.98 -5.56 1.31
C LEU A 19 -7.03 -6.58 0.87
N ASP A 20 -7.52 -6.50 -0.37
CA ASP A 20 -8.44 -7.48 -0.93
C ASP A 20 -7.76 -8.86 -1.06
N ARG A 21 -6.47 -8.90 -1.44
CA ARG A 21 -5.73 -10.16 -1.48
C ARG A 21 -5.46 -10.73 -0.09
N MET A 22 -5.17 -9.89 0.91
CA MET A 22 -5.04 -10.30 2.31
C MET A 22 -6.36 -10.92 2.79
N ALA A 23 -7.49 -10.27 2.51
CA ALA A 23 -8.82 -10.76 2.88
C ALA A 23 -9.24 -12.05 2.16
N SER A 24 -8.64 -12.38 1.00
CA SER A 24 -9.05 -13.55 0.22
C SER A 24 -8.80 -14.89 0.90
N CYS A 25 -7.72 -15.01 1.70
CA CYS A 25 -7.47 -16.16 2.57
C CYS A 25 -6.32 -15.91 3.55
N THR A 26 -6.33 -16.64 4.67
CA THR A 26 -5.31 -16.56 5.74
C THR A 26 -3.88 -16.74 5.22
N ARG A 27 -3.66 -17.62 4.23
CA ARG A 27 -2.32 -17.84 3.66
C ARG A 27 -1.78 -16.57 2.99
N GLN A 28 -2.62 -15.83 2.26
CA GLN A 28 -2.20 -14.61 1.59
C GLN A 28 -1.96 -13.49 2.60
N ASP A 29 -2.83 -13.36 3.61
CA ASP A 29 -2.65 -12.42 4.72
C ASP A 29 -1.28 -12.63 5.41
N CYS A 30 -0.99 -13.85 5.86
CA CYS A 30 0.29 -14.18 6.49
C CYS A 30 1.49 -13.86 5.56
N LEU A 31 1.42 -14.24 4.28
CA LEU A 31 2.51 -14.01 3.34
C LEU A 31 2.78 -12.51 3.13
N MET A 32 1.74 -11.69 3.00
CA MET A 32 1.88 -10.25 2.80
C MET A 32 2.41 -9.55 4.05
N ARG A 33 1.93 -9.93 5.24
CA ARG A 33 2.42 -9.40 6.51
C ARG A 33 3.89 -9.75 6.74
N THR A 34 4.30 -11.00 6.45
CA THR A 34 5.71 -11.41 6.55
C THR A 34 6.62 -10.59 5.64
N LYS A 35 6.20 -10.34 4.39
CA LYS A 35 6.96 -9.49 3.47
C LYS A 35 7.03 -8.04 3.94
N ALA A 36 5.92 -7.49 4.44
CA ALA A 36 5.89 -6.13 4.98
C ALA A 36 6.80 -5.97 6.20
N ARG A 37 6.80 -6.95 7.12
CA ARG A 37 7.74 -7.02 8.26
C ARG A 37 9.19 -7.07 7.80
N GLY A 38 9.53 -7.95 6.86
CA GLY A 38 10.89 -8.02 6.32
C GLY A 38 11.36 -6.71 5.67
N LEU A 39 10.47 -5.98 5.00
CA LEU A 39 10.79 -4.66 4.46
C LEU A 39 10.97 -3.61 5.57
N LEU A 40 10.20 -3.69 6.65
CA LEU A 40 10.37 -2.82 7.81
C LEU A 40 11.73 -3.04 8.48
N ASP A 41 12.09 -4.29 8.75
CA ASP A 41 13.37 -4.67 9.35
C ASP A 41 14.55 -4.21 8.47
N LEU A 42 14.42 -4.35 7.15
CA LEU A 42 15.41 -3.85 6.19
C LEU A 42 15.53 -2.32 6.25
N LYS A 43 14.41 -1.59 6.29
CA LYS A 43 14.43 -0.12 6.41
C LYS A 43 15.03 0.31 7.73
N ARG A 44 14.71 -0.39 8.83
CA ARG A 44 15.22 -0.14 10.18
C ARG A 44 16.73 -0.35 10.26
N SER A 45 17.24 -1.48 9.79
CA SER A 45 18.68 -1.79 9.79
C SER A 45 19.52 -0.82 8.94
N ARG A 46 18.90 -0.17 7.95
CA ARG A 46 19.53 0.84 7.08
C ARG A 46 19.33 2.28 7.55
N GLY A 47 18.63 2.52 8.67
CA GLY A 47 18.31 3.87 9.14
C GLY A 47 17.39 4.67 8.21
N LEU A 48 16.59 3.99 7.37
CA LEU A 48 15.67 4.60 6.39
C LEU A 48 14.28 4.89 6.97
N VAL A 49 14.06 4.57 8.24
CA VAL A 49 12.81 4.81 8.96
C VAL A 49 13.15 5.23 10.38
N SER A 50 12.42 6.21 10.92
CA SER A 50 12.57 6.60 12.32
C SER A 50 11.97 5.52 13.23
N GLU A 51 12.49 5.41 14.44
CA GLU A 51 12.00 4.43 15.44
C GLU A 51 10.49 4.61 15.71
N HIS A 52 10.02 5.87 15.82
CA HIS A 52 8.60 6.18 15.97
C HIS A 52 7.75 5.65 14.80
N HIS A 53 8.23 5.80 13.55
CA HIS A 53 7.54 5.24 12.39
C HIS A 53 7.59 3.72 12.34
N ALA A 54 8.70 3.11 12.77
CA ALA A 54 8.81 1.66 12.83
C ALA A 54 7.80 1.07 13.82
N GLN A 55 7.73 1.60 15.03
CA GLN A 55 6.76 1.17 16.05
C GLN A 55 5.31 1.35 15.59
N ARG A 56 5.00 2.44 14.87
CA ARG A 56 3.67 2.64 14.29
C ARG A 56 3.33 1.55 13.27
N TRP A 57 4.29 1.18 12.41
CA TRP A 57 4.10 0.10 11.45
C TRP A 57 3.99 -1.27 12.09
N GLU A 58 4.77 -1.56 13.13
CA GLU A 58 4.67 -2.80 13.92
C GLU A 58 3.23 -2.98 14.44
N LYS A 59 2.66 -1.93 15.07
CA LYS A 59 1.27 -1.94 15.53
C LYS A 59 0.27 -2.18 14.40
N LEU A 60 0.41 -1.47 13.28
CA LEU A 60 -0.48 -1.63 12.11
C LEU A 60 -0.43 -3.07 11.57
N LEU A 61 0.75 -3.70 11.55
CA LEU A 61 0.92 -5.07 11.06
C LEU A 61 0.42 -6.14 12.03
N GLU A 62 -0.02 -5.77 13.22
CA GLU A 62 -0.68 -6.63 14.22
C GLU A 62 -2.20 -6.46 14.25
N MET A 63 -2.72 -5.35 13.70
CA MET A 63 -4.16 -5.12 13.57
C MET A 63 -4.82 -6.14 12.64
N ASP A 64 -6.12 -6.38 12.85
CA ASP A 64 -6.94 -7.12 11.90
C ASP A 64 -7.01 -6.39 10.54
N ALA A 65 -7.46 -7.11 9.51
CA ALA A 65 -7.45 -6.59 8.14
C ALA A 65 -8.42 -5.42 7.93
N ASP A 66 -9.52 -5.35 8.68
CA ASP A 66 -10.53 -4.29 8.55
C ASP A 66 -10.04 -2.99 9.19
N ASP A 67 -9.41 -3.08 10.36
CA ASP A 67 -8.76 -1.96 11.03
C ASP A 67 -7.56 -1.44 10.24
N LEU A 68 -6.72 -2.34 9.72
CA LEU A 68 -5.63 -1.97 8.82
C LEU A 68 -6.14 -1.26 7.56
N ARG A 69 -7.26 -1.74 7.00
CA ARG A 69 -7.92 -1.11 5.84
C ARG A 69 -8.40 0.30 6.19
N ARG A 70 -9.09 0.46 7.32
CA ARG A 70 -9.58 1.76 7.80
C ARG A 70 -8.44 2.77 7.91
N ASP A 71 -7.34 2.39 8.54
CA ASP A 71 -6.22 3.29 8.80
C ASP A 71 -5.43 3.64 7.54
N LEU A 72 -5.13 2.66 6.67
CA LEU A 72 -4.38 2.90 5.43
C LEU A 72 -5.18 3.70 4.39
N LEU A 73 -6.50 3.53 4.35
CA LEU A 73 -7.36 4.21 3.40
C LEU A 73 -8.01 5.47 3.98
N ALA A 74 -7.70 5.83 5.23
CA ALA A 74 -8.24 7.02 5.88
C ALA A 74 -7.97 8.31 5.07
N PRO A 75 -8.95 9.20 4.94
CA PRO A 75 -8.72 10.53 4.38
C PRO A 75 -7.86 11.39 5.33
N GLY A 76 -7.22 12.42 4.78
CA GLY A 76 -6.44 13.38 5.56
C GLY A 76 -4.94 13.06 5.66
N VAL A 77 -4.22 13.90 6.42
CA VAL A 77 -2.75 13.93 6.48
C VAL A 77 -2.18 12.62 6.98
N GLN A 78 -2.72 12.07 8.07
CA GLN A 78 -2.21 10.84 8.68
C GLN A 78 -2.33 9.63 7.73
N GLY A 79 -3.46 9.49 7.04
CA GLY A 79 -3.63 8.42 6.04
C GLY A 79 -2.69 8.62 4.84
N ARG A 80 -2.53 9.86 4.37
CA ARG A 80 -1.61 10.18 3.26
C ARG A 80 -0.15 9.83 3.60
N GLU A 81 0.30 10.13 4.81
CA GLU A 81 1.65 9.76 5.29
C GLU A 81 1.87 8.24 5.29
N LEU A 82 0.92 7.47 5.83
CA LEU A 82 0.98 6.01 5.84
C LEU A 82 1.00 5.43 4.43
N ARG A 83 0.18 5.96 3.53
CA ARG A 83 0.19 5.56 2.12
C ARG A 83 1.51 5.90 1.45
N HIS A 84 2.11 7.06 1.75
CA HIS A 84 3.37 7.47 1.16
C HIS A 84 4.52 6.51 1.49
N ALA A 85 4.56 6.03 2.74
CA ALA A 85 5.63 5.18 3.25
C ALA A 85 5.24 3.68 3.36
N HIS A 86 4.23 3.23 2.62
CA HIS A 86 3.66 1.89 2.80
C HIS A 86 4.67 0.75 2.67
N LEU A 87 4.49 -0.31 3.47
CA LEU A 87 5.39 -1.48 3.50
C LEU A 87 5.02 -2.58 2.49
N PHE A 88 3.87 -2.45 1.82
CA PHE A 88 3.39 -3.44 0.86
C PHE A 88 3.99 -3.30 -0.55
N ALA A 89 5.21 -2.76 -0.66
CA ALA A 89 5.94 -2.73 -1.93
C ALA A 89 6.56 -4.13 -2.18
N GLY A 90 6.38 -4.70 -3.37
CA GLY A 90 6.95 -6.01 -3.70
C GLY A 90 6.25 -7.23 -3.07
N VAL A 91 5.04 -7.05 -2.53
CA VAL A 91 4.27 -8.17 -1.97
C VAL A 91 3.77 -9.14 -3.05
N PHE A 92 3.57 -8.64 -4.26
CA PHE A 92 3.27 -9.44 -5.45
C PHE A 92 4.55 -9.81 -6.22
N PRO A 93 4.56 -10.95 -6.94
CA PRO A 93 5.62 -11.26 -7.90
C PRO A 93 5.76 -10.17 -8.97
N PRO A 94 6.96 -9.95 -9.56
CA PRO A 94 7.22 -8.85 -10.49
C PRO A 94 6.23 -8.77 -11.68
N ARG A 95 5.87 -9.92 -12.25
CA ARG A 95 4.89 -9.99 -13.36
C ARG A 95 3.50 -9.51 -12.94
N GLU A 96 3.03 -9.94 -11.76
CA GLU A 96 1.73 -9.56 -11.22
C GLU A 96 1.71 -8.08 -10.79
N GLN A 97 2.78 -7.63 -10.13
CA GLN A 97 2.97 -6.22 -9.79
C GLN A 97 2.91 -5.31 -11.03
N ASN A 98 3.61 -5.66 -12.11
CA ASN A 98 3.59 -4.89 -13.34
C ASN A 98 2.20 -4.83 -13.98
N ARG A 99 1.46 -5.95 -13.94
CA ARG A 99 0.06 -5.99 -14.40
C ARG A 99 -0.81 -5.05 -13.57
N ILE A 100 -0.79 -5.19 -12.24
CA ILE A 100 -1.58 -4.37 -11.32
C ILE A 100 -1.29 -2.88 -11.52
N LEU A 101 -0.01 -2.49 -11.55
CA LEU A 101 0.38 -1.08 -11.72
C LEU A 101 -0.06 -0.52 -13.07
N ARG A 102 0.00 -1.32 -14.13
CA ARG A 102 -0.50 -0.92 -15.45
C ARG A 102 -2.01 -0.69 -15.41
N ASP A 103 -2.76 -1.57 -14.77
CA ASP A 103 -4.22 -1.49 -14.70
C ASP A 103 -4.67 -0.29 -13.86
N ILE A 104 -4.03 -0.05 -12.70
CA ILE A 104 -4.20 1.18 -11.89
C ILE A 104 -3.92 2.44 -12.71
N ARG A 105 -2.83 2.46 -13.48
CA ARG A 105 -2.46 3.61 -14.32
C ARG A 105 -3.50 3.88 -15.41
N LYS A 106 -4.08 2.83 -15.99
CA LYS A 106 -5.16 2.96 -16.98
C LYS A 106 -6.43 3.53 -16.36
N GLU A 107 -6.81 3.04 -15.18
CA GLU A 107 -8.00 3.53 -14.47
C GLU A 107 -7.86 5.00 -14.06
N ILE A 108 -6.72 5.38 -13.49
CA ILE A 108 -6.48 6.74 -13.00
C ILE A 108 -6.13 7.71 -14.15
N GLY A 109 -5.50 7.22 -15.22
CA GLY A 109 -5.08 8.02 -16.38
C GLY A 109 -6.12 8.09 -17.50
N GLY A 110 -7.07 7.15 -17.56
CA GLY A 110 -8.07 7.02 -18.64
C GLY A 110 -9.27 7.96 -18.54
N GLY A 111 -9.27 8.92 -17.61
CA GLY A 111 -10.32 9.94 -17.47
C GLY A 111 -10.37 10.99 -18.59
N THR A 112 -9.63 10.83 -19.69
CA THR A 112 -9.64 11.73 -20.87
C THR A 112 -9.72 10.95 -22.18
N SER A 113 -10.69 10.04 -22.31
CA SER A 113 -11.09 9.50 -23.62
C SER A 113 -12.60 9.37 -23.65
N GLY A 114 -13.25 10.50 -23.87
CA GLY A 114 -14.70 10.63 -23.91
C GLY A 114 -15.08 12.06 -24.28
N GLN A 115 -14.81 12.45 -25.52
CA GLN A 115 -15.53 13.44 -26.35
C GLN A 115 -14.70 13.74 -27.61
N GLY A 116 -15.32 13.57 -28.78
CA GLY A 116 -14.75 13.84 -30.10
C GLY A 116 -15.24 12.84 -31.12
#